data_AF-A0A7Y2KX54-F1
#
_entry.id   AF-A0A7Y2KX54-F1
#
_cell.length_a   1.000
_cell.length_b   1.000
_cell.length_c   1.000
_cell.angle_alpha   90.00
_cell.angle_beta   90.00
_cell.angle_gamma   90.00
#
_symmetry.space_group_name_H-M   'P 1'
#
loop_
_entity.id
_entity.type
_entity.pdbx_description
1 polymer ?
#
loop_
_entity_poly.entity_id
_entity_poly.type
_entity_poly.pdbx_seq_one_letter_code
_entity_poly.pdbx_strand_id
1 'polypeptide(L)'
;MHPRVLEVTERLIARSRATREAYLALIRGAASDGPQRGKLQCANFAHGVAGCGADDKNNLKLMNAANVAIVSSYNDMLSAHQPYEHFPEQIKQALREMGSVGQFAGGTPAMCDGVTQGEAGMELSLLSREVIALSTAVALSHNMFDAAMMLGICDKIVPGLLMGALRFGHLPTIFVPGGPMPSGISNK
;
A
#
# COMPACT_ATOMS: atom_id res chain seq x y z
N MET A 1 -26.80 10.99 -13.87
CA MET A 1 -25.62 10.36 -14.49
C MET A 1 -25.95 10.07 -15.95
N HIS A 2 -25.02 10.24 -16.89
CA HIS A 2 -25.28 10.07 -18.33
C HIS A 2 -25.74 8.62 -18.64
N PRO A 3 -26.76 8.38 -19.50
CA PRO A 3 -27.34 7.05 -19.73
C PRO A 3 -26.30 5.99 -20.13
N ARG A 4 -25.33 6.36 -20.97
CA ARG A 4 -24.24 5.45 -21.38
C ARG A 4 -23.34 5.02 -20.22
N VAL A 5 -23.11 5.89 -19.23
CA VAL A 5 -22.31 5.56 -18.05
C VAL A 5 -23.05 4.53 -17.19
N LEU A 6 -24.36 4.69 -17.02
CA LEU A 6 -25.19 3.71 -16.31
C LEU A 6 -25.17 2.35 -17.00
N GLU A 7 -25.37 2.31 -18.32
CA GLU A 7 -25.33 1.08 -19.10
C GLU A 7 -23.99 0.34 -18.97
N VAL A 8 -22.87 1.07 -19.07
CA VAL A 8 -21.53 0.48 -18.92
C VAL A 8 -21.32 -0.04 -17.50
N THR A 9 -21.73 0.72 -16.48
CA THR A 9 -21.64 0.32 -15.08
C THR A 9 -22.43 -0.97 -14.81
N GLU A 10 -23.69 -1.04 -15.24
CA GLU A 10 -24.53 -2.23 -15.05
C GLU A 10 -23.95 -3.45 -15.76
N ARG A 11 -23.45 -3.28 -16.98
CA ARG A 11 -22.78 -4.36 -17.71
C ARG A 11 -21.52 -4.84 -17.00
N LEU A 12 -20.74 -3.95 -16.39
CA LEU A 12 -19.56 -4.32 -15.60
C LEU A 12 -19.94 -5.04 -14.30
N ILE A 13 -20.99 -4.59 -13.61
CA ILE A 13 -21.53 -5.26 -12.41
C ILE A 13 -21.99 -6.67 -12.76
N ALA A 14 -22.79 -6.83 -13.82
CA ALA A 14 -23.27 -8.13 -14.28
C ALA A 14 -22.11 -9.07 -14.65
N ARG A 15 -21.15 -8.59 -15.44
CA ARG A 15 -19.97 -9.36 -15.87
C ARG A 15 -19.07 -9.78 -14.71
N SER A 16 -18.93 -8.94 -13.69
CA SER A 16 -18.02 -9.19 -12.55
C SER A 16 -18.67 -9.90 -11.37
N ARG A 17 -19.97 -10.22 -11.43
CA ARG A 17 -20.71 -10.76 -10.28
C ARG A 17 -20.00 -11.93 -9.60
N ALA A 18 -19.69 -13.00 -10.34
CA ALA A 18 -19.10 -14.21 -9.77
C ALA A 18 -17.72 -13.95 -9.14
N THR A 19 -16.85 -13.20 -9.83
CA THR A 19 -15.50 -12.89 -9.31
C THR A 19 -15.54 -11.94 -8.12
N ARG A 20 -16.47 -10.97 -8.13
CA ARG A 20 -16.70 -10.06 -7.01
C ARG A 20 -17.25 -10.78 -5.79
N GLU A 21 -18.20 -11.68 -5.97
CA GLU A 21 -18.75 -12.49 -4.87
C GLU A 21 -17.68 -13.36 -4.22
N ALA A 22 -16.85 -14.04 -5.03
CA ALA A 22 -15.72 -14.83 -4.55
C ALA A 22 -14.71 -13.96 -3.77
N TYR A 23 -14.39 -12.78 -4.30
CA TYR A 23 -13.53 -11.82 -3.62
C TYR A 23 -14.11 -11.37 -2.27
N LEU A 24 -15.38 -10.97 -2.23
CA LEU A 24 -16.02 -10.51 -1.00
C LEU A 24 -16.14 -11.63 0.04
N ALA A 25 -16.33 -12.88 -0.39
CA ALA A 25 -16.29 -14.04 0.50
C ALA A 25 -14.90 -14.22 1.13
N LEU A 26 -13.83 -14.14 0.32
CA LEU A 26 -12.44 -14.19 0.79
C LEU A 26 -12.16 -13.09 1.83
N ILE A 27 -12.52 -11.84 1.52
CA ILE A 27 -12.27 -10.70 2.41
C ILE A 27 -13.05 -10.80 3.71
N ARG A 28 -14.33 -11.20 3.66
CA ARG A 28 -15.13 -11.41 4.88
C ARG A 28 -14.58 -12.53 5.75
N GLY A 29 -14.12 -13.62 5.14
CA GLY A 29 -13.44 -14.71 5.85
C GLY A 29 -12.20 -14.20 6.57
N ALA A 30 -11.33 -13.47 5.87
CA ALA A 30 -10.12 -12.90 6.47
C ALA A 30 -10.42 -11.87 7.59
N ALA A 31 -11.46 -11.04 7.42
CA ALA A 31 -11.85 -10.04 8.42
C ALA A 31 -12.44 -10.66 9.70
N SER A 32 -13.14 -11.80 9.59
CA SER A 32 -13.78 -12.47 10.74
C SER A 32 -12.78 -12.94 11.80
N ASP A 33 -11.51 -13.03 11.45
CA ASP A 33 -10.44 -13.37 12.38
C ASP A 33 -9.90 -12.19 13.20
N GLY A 34 -10.32 -10.96 12.93
CA GLY A 34 -9.81 -9.74 13.58
C GLY A 34 -8.32 -9.48 13.31
N PRO A 35 -7.71 -8.52 14.02
CA PRO A 35 -6.26 -8.32 14.06
C PRO A 35 -5.49 -9.62 14.31
N GLN A 36 -4.89 -10.16 13.27
CA GLN A 36 -4.18 -11.44 13.35
C GLN A 36 -2.91 -11.36 14.21
N ARG A 37 -2.41 -10.15 14.46
CA ARG A 37 -1.26 -9.89 15.34
C ARG A 37 -1.41 -10.55 16.70
N GLY A 38 -2.61 -10.52 17.29
CA GLY A 38 -2.91 -11.15 18.58
C GLY A 38 -2.94 -12.69 18.56
N LYS A 39 -3.03 -13.29 17.37
CA LYS A 39 -3.02 -14.75 17.15
C LYS A 39 -1.63 -15.29 16.79
N LEU A 40 -0.64 -14.42 16.57
CA LEU A 40 0.70 -14.84 16.24
C LEU A 40 1.33 -15.60 17.40
N GLN A 41 2.02 -16.71 17.08
CA GLN A 41 2.87 -17.40 18.03
C GLN A 41 3.94 -16.43 18.56
N CYS A 42 4.30 -16.56 19.85
CA CYS A 42 5.25 -15.66 20.50
C CYS A 42 6.55 -15.46 19.70
N ALA A 43 7.06 -16.53 19.07
CA ALA A 43 8.24 -16.48 18.22
C ALA A 43 8.04 -15.61 16.96
N ASN A 44 6.91 -15.76 16.27
CA ASN A 44 6.59 -14.98 15.06
C ASN A 44 6.42 -13.49 15.40
N PHE A 45 5.70 -13.20 16.48
CA PHE A 45 5.54 -11.82 16.95
C PHE A 45 6.89 -11.20 17.34
N ALA A 46 7.74 -11.94 18.07
CA ALA A 46 9.08 -11.47 18.46
C ALA A 46 9.95 -11.12 17.25
N HIS A 47 9.92 -11.92 16.17
CA HIS A 47 10.61 -11.59 14.92
C HIS A 47 10.05 -10.31 14.28
N GLY A 48 8.72 -10.19 14.19
CA GLY A 48 8.06 -9.04 13.57
C GLY A 48 8.36 -7.70 14.24
N VAL A 49 8.66 -7.72 15.56
CA VAL A 49 8.97 -6.49 16.32
C VAL A 49 10.45 -6.35 16.66
N ALA A 50 11.32 -7.28 16.27
CA ALA A 50 12.72 -7.31 16.69
C ALA A 50 13.47 -6.01 16.37
N GLY A 51 13.22 -5.43 15.18
CA GLY A 51 13.81 -4.18 14.72
C GLY A 51 13.20 -2.90 15.30
N CYS A 52 12.11 -3.00 16.07
CA CYS A 52 11.46 -1.84 16.70
C CYS A 52 12.23 -1.36 17.94
N GLY A 53 12.09 -0.06 18.23
CA GLY A 53 12.53 0.53 19.50
C GLY A 53 11.77 -0.05 20.70
N ALA A 54 12.27 0.19 21.91
CA ALA A 54 11.68 -0.35 23.14
C ALA A 54 10.21 0.08 23.34
N ASP A 55 9.90 1.35 23.05
CA ASP A 55 8.55 1.90 23.19
C ASP A 55 7.59 1.29 22.16
N ASP A 56 7.99 1.24 20.88
CA ASP A 56 7.20 0.61 19.83
C ASP A 56 6.94 -0.88 20.15
N LYS A 57 7.93 -1.62 20.68
CA LYS A 57 7.76 -3.01 21.15
C LYS A 57 6.74 -3.14 22.26
N ASN A 58 6.72 -2.20 23.21
CA ASN A 58 5.77 -2.23 24.32
C ASN A 58 4.36 -1.86 23.84
N ASN A 59 4.23 -0.87 22.96
CA ASN A 59 2.95 -0.48 22.36
C ASN A 59 2.35 -1.62 21.53
N LEU A 60 3.14 -2.32 20.72
CA LEU A 60 2.65 -3.42 19.89
C LEU A 60 2.12 -4.63 20.70
N LYS A 61 2.51 -4.77 21.98
CA LYS A 61 1.93 -5.77 22.89
C LYS A 61 0.52 -5.38 23.35
N LEU A 62 0.18 -4.10 23.32
CA LEU A 62 -1.14 -3.61 23.70
C LEU A 62 -2.13 -3.86 22.57
N MET A 63 -3.26 -4.50 22.86
CA MET A 63 -4.27 -4.82 21.85
C MET A 63 -4.96 -3.57 21.26
N ASN A 64 -4.86 -2.42 21.92
CA ASN A 64 -5.50 -1.17 21.50
C ASN A 64 -4.60 -0.32 20.57
N ALA A 65 -3.32 -0.66 20.42
CA ALA A 65 -2.41 0.03 19.52
C ALA A 65 -2.47 -0.60 18.12
N ALA A 66 -2.69 0.20 17.07
CA ALA A 66 -2.64 -0.27 15.70
C ALA A 66 -1.19 -0.39 15.22
N ASN A 67 -0.89 -1.42 14.43
CA ASN A 67 0.35 -1.56 13.67
C ASN A 67 0.07 -1.28 12.19
N VAL A 68 0.60 -0.16 11.67
CA VAL A 68 0.33 0.28 10.31
C VAL A 68 1.49 -0.10 9.40
N ALA A 69 1.21 -0.88 8.36
CA ALA A 69 2.16 -1.17 7.30
C ALA A 69 2.41 0.08 6.46
N ILE A 70 3.67 0.40 6.21
CA ILE A 70 4.08 1.41 5.23
C ILE A 70 4.73 0.67 4.06
N VAL A 71 4.11 0.75 2.88
CA VAL A 71 4.66 0.23 1.62
C VAL A 71 5.00 1.42 0.73
N SER A 72 6.24 1.52 0.25
CA SER A 72 6.72 2.69 -0.48
C SER A 72 7.36 2.35 -1.81
N SER A 73 7.02 3.13 -2.83
CA SER A 73 7.67 3.13 -4.14
C SER A 73 8.78 4.20 -4.22
N TYR A 74 9.65 4.25 -3.22
CA TYR A 74 10.71 5.24 -3.13
C TYR A 74 11.85 4.96 -4.11
N ASN A 75 12.30 6.02 -4.79
CA ASN A 75 13.66 6.16 -5.30
C ASN A 75 14.04 7.64 -5.30
N ASP A 76 15.33 7.93 -5.24
CA ASP A 76 15.90 9.28 -5.25
C ASP A 76 16.04 9.86 -6.67
N MET A 77 16.05 9.00 -7.69
CA MET A 77 16.21 9.37 -9.09
C MET A 77 15.09 10.28 -9.63
N LEU A 78 13.85 10.10 -9.15
CA LEU A 78 12.67 10.74 -9.73
C LEU A 78 12.01 11.69 -8.73
N SER A 79 11.75 12.92 -9.16
CA SER A 79 11.12 13.96 -8.34
C SER A 79 9.77 13.57 -7.74
N ALA A 80 9.01 12.70 -8.42
CA ALA A 80 7.72 12.21 -7.94
C ALA A 80 7.86 11.15 -6.82
N HIS A 81 9.03 10.52 -6.66
CA HIS A 81 9.27 9.43 -5.72
C HIS A 81 10.19 9.84 -4.57
N GLN A 82 11.13 10.75 -4.82
CA GLN A 82 12.09 11.22 -3.83
C GLN A 82 11.43 11.75 -2.55
N PRO A 83 10.26 12.43 -2.57
CA PRO A 83 9.59 12.85 -1.34
C PRO A 83 9.33 11.71 -0.35
N TYR A 84 9.21 10.46 -0.82
CA TYR A 84 9.01 9.31 0.05
C TYR A 84 10.23 8.91 0.89
N GLU A 85 11.38 9.57 0.74
CA GLU A 85 12.55 9.38 1.60
C GLU A 85 12.21 9.66 3.07
N HIS A 86 11.50 10.75 3.33
CA HIS A 86 11.25 11.25 4.69
C HIS A 86 9.82 11.00 5.19
N PHE A 87 8.87 10.71 4.30
CA PHE A 87 7.47 10.48 4.68
C PHE A 87 7.29 9.31 5.65
N PRO A 88 7.96 8.16 5.51
CA PRO A 88 7.82 7.06 6.46
C PRO A 88 8.12 7.46 7.91
N GLU A 89 9.14 8.27 8.15
CA GLU A 89 9.47 8.73 9.50
C GLU A 89 8.44 9.72 10.05
N GLN A 90 7.93 10.64 9.22
CA GLN A 90 6.85 11.55 9.60
C GLN A 90 5.57 10.78 9.96
N ILE A 91 5.22 9.76 9.16
CA ILE A 91 4.06 8.89 9.41
C ILE A 91 4.24 8.12 10.72
N LYS A 92 5.41 7.51 10.95
CA LYS A 92 5.70 6.80 12.20
C LYS A 92 5.58 7.71 13.41
N GLN A 93 6.08 8.94 13.32
CA GLN A 93 5.97 9.93 14.39
C GLN A 93 4.50 10.26 14.69
N ALA A 94 3.70 10.56 13.67
CA ALA A 94 2.26 10.85 13.84
C ALA A 94 1.49 9.65 14.43
N LEU A 95 1.83 8.41 14.04
CA LEU A 95 1.23 7.21 14.61
C LEU A 95 1.56 7.06 16.10
N ARG A 96 2.82 7.32 16.50
CA ARG A 96 3.25 7.27 17.91
C ARG A 96 2.52 8.28 18.78
N GLU A 97 2.27 9.48 18.26
CA GLU A 97 1.48 10.52 18.95
C GLU A 97 0.04 10.07 19.26
N MET A 98 -0.48 9.11 18.51
CA MET A 98 -1.79 8.47 18.74
C MET A 98 -1.69 7.13 19.50
N GLY A 99 -0.52 6.78 20.03
CA GLY A 99 -0.29 5.50 20.72
C GLY A 99 -0.27 4.27 19.81
N SER A 100 -0.11 4.48 18.49
CA SER A 100 0.01 3.43 17.48
C SER A 100 1.44 3.34 16.95
N VAL A 101 1.73 2.30 16.16
CA VAL A 101 3.05 2.05 15.61
C VAL A 101 2.95 1.92 14.09
N GLY A 102 3.95 2.45 13.39
CA GLY A 102 4.14 2.23 11.96
C GLY A 102 5.40 1.43 11.71
N GLN A 103 5.34 0.44 10.82
CA GLN A 103 6.52 -0.27 10.36
C GLN A 103 6.62 -0.17 8.84
N PHE A 104 7.86 0.00 8.35
CA PHE A 104 8.12 -0.10 6.92
C PHE A 104 8.04 -1.57 6.51
N ALA A 105 6.91 -1.94 5.91
CA ALA A 105 6.58 -3.32 5.59
C ALA A 105 7.31 -3.83 4.34
N GLY A 106 7.64 -2.93 3.41
CA GLY A 106 8.39 -3.27 2.21
C GLY A 106 8.46 -2.14 1.19
N GLY A 107 9.42 -2.26 0.28
CA GLY A 107 9.54 -1.40 -0.89
C GLY A 107 8.96 -2.08 -2.12
N THR A 108 8.44 -1.29 -3.05
CA THR A 108 8.08 -1.75 -4.40
C THR A 108 8.98 -1.06 -5.42
N PRO A 109 9.28 -1.68 -6.57
CA PRO A 109 10.01 -1.00 -7.62
C PRO A 109 9.21 0.21 -8.11
N ALA A 110 9.93 1.20 -8.62
CA ALA A 110 9.35 2.42 -9.13
C ALA A 110 10.09 2.83 -10.40
N MET A 111 9.32 3.05 -11.48
CA MET A 111 9.84 3.51 -12.76
C MET A 111 9.07 4.75 -13.23
N CYS A 112 9.65 5.48 -14.18
CA CYS A 112 9.02 6.66 -14.76
C CYS A 112 8.90 6.49 -16.27
N ASP A 113 7.67 6.44 -16.75
CA ASP A 113 7.37 6.43 -18.19
C ASP A 113 7.99 7.66 -18.87
N GLY A 114 8.01 8.81 -18.21
CA GLY A 114 8.66 10.02 -18.73
C GLY A 114 10.17 9.90 -18.97
N VAL A 115 10.86 8.99 -18.27
CA VAL A 115 12.29 8.69 -18.51
C VAL A 115 12.44 7.60 -19.57
N THR A 116 11.57 6.58 -19.58
CA THR A 116 11.71 5.43 -20.48
C THR A 116 11.01 5.64 -21.83
N GLN A 117 10.28 6.73 -22.03
CA GLN A 117 9.53 7.00 -23.26
C GLN A 117 10.44 7.02 -24.49
N GLY A 118 10.19 6.11 -25.43
CA GLY A 118 11.00 5.97 -26.65
C GLY A 118 12.24 5.09 -26.49
N GLU A 119 12.49 4.57 -25.29
CA GLU A 119 13.64 3.71 -24.98
C GLU A 119 13.20 2.25 -24.77
N ALA A 120 14.15 1.32 -24.88
CA ALA A 120 13.89 -0.12 -24.67
C ALA A 120 13.28 -0.44 -23.29
N GLY A 121 13.57 0.38 -22.28
CA GLY A 121 12.99 0.25 -20.94
C GLY A 121 11.45 0.40 -20.89
N MET A 122 10.83 1.01 -21.90
CA MET A 122 9.36 1.15 -21.96
C MET A 122 8.64 -0.20 -22.03
N GLU A 123 9.30 -1.26 -22.53
CA GLU A 123 8.74 -2.62 -22.54
C GLU A 123 8.40 -3.12 -21.13
N LEU A 124 9.07 -2.60 -20.10
CA LEU A 124 8.83 -2.95 -18.71
C LEU A 124 7.72 -2.11 -18.05
N SER A 125 7.26 -1.03 -18.68
CA SER A 125 6.29 -0.08 -18.07
C SER A 125 5.05 -0.79 -17.55
N LEU A 126 4.28 -1.43 -18.43
CA LEU A 126 3.05 -2.09 -18.00
C LEU A 126 3.32 -3.31 -17.10
N LEU A 127 4.40 -4.05 -17.35
CA LEU A 127 4.79 -5.21 -16.53
C LEU A 127 5.15 -4.82 -15.10
N SER A 128 5.69 -3.62 -14.89
CA SER A 128 6.04 -3.11 -13.56
C SER A 128 4.83 -3.13 -12.61
N ARG A 129 3.60 -2.91 -13.13
CA ARG A 129 2.37 -2.98 -12.34
C ARG A 129 2.22 -4.32 -11.61
N GLU A 130 2.48 -5.43 -12.31
CA GLU A 130 2.35 -6.78 -11.74
C GLU A 130 3.43 -7.05 -10.70
N VAL A 131 4.65 -6.59 -10.96
CA VAL A 131 5.76 -6.69 -9.99
C VAL A 131 5.42 -5.91 -8.73
N ILE A 132 4.93 -4.68 -8.86
CA ILE A 132 4.52 -3.83 -7.74
C ILE A 132 3.38 -4.49 -6.96
N ALA A 133 2.38 -5.08 -7.64
CA ALA A 133 1.30 -5.79 -6.98
C ALA A 133 1.80 -6.98 -6.16
N LEU A 134 2.71 -7.80 -6.72
CA LEU A 134 3.31 -8.92 -6.02
C LEU A 134 4.17 -8.44 -4.84
N SER A 135 5.03 -7.45 -5.03
CA SER A 135 5.87 -6.87 -3.97
C SER A 135 5.03 -6.32 -2.82
N THR A 136 3.92 -5.65 -3.13
CA THR A 136 2.97 -5.15 -2.13
C THR A 136 2.33 -6.28 -1.34
N ALA A 137 1.90 -7.35 -2.04
CA ALA A 137 1.30 -8.51 -1.39
C ALA A 137 2.30 -9.23 -0.47
N VAL A 138 3.57 -9.34 -0.89
CA VAL A 138 4.67 -9.88 -0.08
C VAL A 138 4.89 -9.01 1.16
N ALA A 139 4.92 -7.68 1.02
CA ALA A 139 5.08 -6.76 2.13
C ALA A 139 4.00 -6.93 3.21
N LEU A 140 2.75 -7.16 2.81
CA LEU A 140 1.61 -7.33 3.73
C LEU A 140 1.44 -8.77 4.28
N SER A 141 2.18 -9.75 3.74
CA SER A 141 2.00 -11.17 4.07
C SER A 141 2.41 -11.57 5.50
N HIS A 142 3.09 -10.69 6.23
CA HIS A 142 3.62 -10.94 7.57
C HIS A 142 2.55 -11.11 8.66
N ASN A 143 1.29 -10.78 8.36
CA ASN A 143 0.16 -10.94 9.30
C ASN A 143 0.33 -10.16 10.62
N MET A 144 1.12 -9.08 10.57
CA MET A 144 1.50 -8.22 11.70
C MET A 144 0.69 -6.92 11.77
N PHE A 145 -0.03 -6.58 10.71
CA PHE A 145 -0.55 -5.25 10.46
C PHE A 145 -2.07 -5.18 10.64
N ASP A 146 -2.53 -4.06 11.16
CA ASP A 146 -3.93 -3.74 11.40
C ASP A 146 -4.48 -2.76 10.36
N ALA A 147 -3.60 -2.04 9.67
CA ALA A 147 -3.91 -1.13 8.58
C ALA A 147 -2.68 -0.99 7.65
N ALA A 148 -2.87 -0.37 6.49
CA ALA A 148 -1.79 -0.16 5.54
C ALA A 148 -1.84 1.22 4.87
N MET A 149 -0.66 1.78 4.59
CA MET A 149 -0.46 3.02 3.85
C MET A 149 0.41 2.73 2.63
N MET A 150 -0.12 3.09 1.46
CA MET A 150 0.50 2.87 0.16
C MET A 150 1.06 4.18 -0.36
N LEU A 151 2.38 4.34 -0.32
CA LEU A 151 3.09 5.54 -0.78
C LEU A 151 3.50 5.32 -2.23
N GLY A 152 2.79 5.95 -3.16
CA GLY A 152 3.04 5.85 -4.60
C GLY A 152 2.27 6.89 -5.39
N ILE A 153 2.65 7.15 -6.64
CA ILE A 153 2.00 8.22 -7.43
C ILE A 153 1.98 7.99 -8.95
N CYS A 154 3.02 7.39 -9.54
CA CYS A 154 3.11 7.23 -10.99
C CYS A 154 2.10 6.22 -11.55
N ASP A 155 1.86 6.33 -12.85
CA ASP A 155 0.77 5.66 -13.60
C ASP A 155 0.61 4.17 -13.28
N LYS A 156 1.71 3.41 -13.30
CA LYS A 156 1.68 1.95 -13.03
C LYS A 156 1.82 1.59 -11.55
N ILE A 157 2.32 2.52 -10.74
CA ILE A 157 2.55 2.33 -9.31
C ILE A 157 1.22 2.29 -8.55
N VAL A 158 0.35 3.28 -8.77
CA VAL A 158 -0.95 3.37 -8.09
C VAL A 158 -1.80 2.10 -8.26
N PRO A 159 -2.06 1.61 -9.49
CA PRO A 159 -2.83 0.38 -9.66
C PRO A 159 -2.08 -0.86 -9.17
N GLY A 160 -0.75 -0.91 -9.25
CA GLY A 160 0.05 -2.02 -8.69
C GLY A 160 -0.12 -2.14 -7.17
N LEU A 161 0.07 -1.03 -6.44
CA LEU A 161 -0.14 -0.96 -4.99
C LEU A 161 -1.58 -1.34 -4.63
N LEU A 162 -2.57 -0.81 -5.37
CA LEU A 162 -3.98 -1.13 -5.17
C LEU A 162 -4.26 -2.63 -5.36
N MET A 163 -3.75 -3.24 -6.43
CA MET A 163 -3.94 -4.67 -6.71
C MET A 163 -3.37 -5.54 -5.59
N GLY A 164 -2.15 -5.24 -5.12
CA GLY A 164 -1.54 -5.95 -4.00
C GLY A 164 -2.28 -5.75 -2.68
N ALA A 165 -2.70 -4.52 -2.37
CA ALA A 165 -3.48 -4.21 -1.19
C ALA A 165 -4.86 -4.88 -1.19
N LEU A 166 -5.52 -5.00 -2.35
CA LEU A 166 -6.83 -5.65 -2.46
C LEU A 166 -6.79 -7.12 -2.06
N ARG A 167 -5.64 -7.82 -2.21
CA ARG A 167 -5.46 -9.17 -1.66
C ARG A 167 -5.66 -9.22 -0.15
N PHE A 168 -5.34 -8.13 0.53
CA PHE A 168 -5.52 -7.90 1.96
C PHE A 168 -6.65 -6.89 2.22
N GLY A 169 -7.69 -6.85 1.37
CA GLY A 169 -8.77 -5.85 1.45
C GLY A 169 -9.62 -5.86 2.73
N HIS A 170 -9.30 -6.73 3.69
CA HIS A 170 -9.83 -6.69 5.06
C HIS A 170 -9.08 -5.68 5.94
N LEU A 171 -7.86 -5.28 5.55
CA LEU A 171 -7.08 -4.22 6.19
C LEU A 171 -7.57 -2.85 5.70
N PRO A 172 -7.95 -1.93 6.60
CA PRO A 172 -8.08 -0.52 6.27
C PRO A 172 -6.82 -0.02 5.55
N THR A 173 -6.97 0.49 4.33
CA THR A 173 -5.85 0.90 3.48
C THR A 173 -6.06 2.31 2.97
N ILE A 174 -5.02 3.15 3.07
CA ILE A 174 -5.00 4.52 2.52
C ILE A 174 -3.91 4.64 1.47
N PHE A 175 -4.23 5.35 0.39
CA PHE A 175 -3.26 5.75 -0.63
C PHE A 175 -2.72 7.14 -0.34
N VAL A 176 -1.39 7.30 -0.40
CA VAL A 176 -0.68 8.54 -0.04
C VAL A 176 0.15 8.99 -1.24
N PRO A 177 -0.42 9.82 -2.13
CA PRO A 177 0.31 10.35 -3.27
C PRO A 177 1.30 11.44 -2.82
N GLY A 178 2.48 11.48 -3.43
CA GLY A 178 3.52 12.50 -3.20
C GLY A 178 3.14 13.92 -3.64
N GLY A 179 2.00 14.08 -4.30
CA GLY A 179 1.50 15.36 -4.81
C GLY A 179 1.96 15.67 -6.25
N PRO A 180 1.29 16.62 -6.92
CA PRO A 180 1.66 17.02 -8.26
C PRO A 180 3.02 17.74 -8.25
N MET A 181 3.78 17.58 -9.35
CA MET A 181 4.98 18.38 -9.55
C MET A 181 4.61 19.86 -9.76
N PRO A 182 5.40 20.81 -9.23
CA PRO A 182 5.22 22.22 -9.55
C PRO A 182 5.45 22.44 -11.06
N SER A 183 4.78 23.45 -11.63
CA SER A 183 4.80 23.71 -13.08
C SER A 183 6.19 24.06 -13.64
N GLY A 184 7.11 24.51 -12.78
CA GLY A 184 8.41 25.03 -13.22
C GLY A 184 8.33 26.35 -13.98
N ILE A 185 7.11 26.88 -14.21
CA ILE A 185 6.86 28.14 -14.90
C ILE A 185 6.72 29.23 -13.83
N SER A 186 7.55 30.26 -13.93
CA SER A 186 7.39 31.47 -13.11
C SER A 186 6.10 32.19 -13.51
N ASN A 187 5.32 32.67 -12.54
CA ASN A 187 4.16 33.56 -12.77
C ASN A 187 4.58 34.98 -13.23
N LYS A 188 5.73 35.12 -13.90
CA LYS A 188 6.27 36.39 -14.38
C LYS A 188 5.88 36.60 -15.83
#